data_AF-A0A9E1L126-F1
#
_entry.id   AF-A0A9E1L126-F1
#
_cell.length_a   1.000
_cell.length_b   1.000
_cell.length_c   1.000
_cell.angle_alpha   90.00
_cell.angle_beta   90.00
_cell.angle_gamma   90.00
#
_symmetry.space_group_name_H-M   'P 1'
#
loop_
_entity.id
_entity.type
_entity.pdbx_description
1 polymer ?
#
loop_
_entity_poly.entity_id
_entity_poly.type
_entity_poly.pdbx_seq_one_letter_code
_entity_poly.pdbx_strand_id
1 'polypeptide(L)'
;MITLLANSLSVLIGFIILLSGILKAVNAKLFLDQLSNLKFIPESLASFITILVIELECALGMALIIRIFPENVIPSTLFILLSGFGVTVIGKLNKNIHTCGCYGHAMWIPLPISLLLNIVYMATLSWIWLIGIKTRNDYHLWQVFLILISIASSGFLIKQSLVRPIWDITITRPGRKFKIDWFGDLFSDPDPEQYLLVFLNKHCAVCKEWVIQLNYLSEKQQQIKIIAVLNSDLKTAKKGFQESVLFDQRYLPPSRFYFMAQQFPTALLIVNGIIEKKWLIQFPTELLD
;
A
#
# COMPACT_ATOMS: atom_id res chain seq x y z
N MET A 1 33.25 -6.64 -19.22
CA MET A 1 32.56 -5.41 -18.76
C MET A 1 31.05 -5.51 -18.91
N ILE A 2 30.51 -5.76 -20.12
CA ILE A 2 29.06 -5.87 -20.37
C ILE A 2 28.38 -6.93 -19.50
N THR A 3 28.97 -8.12 -19.39
CA THR A 3 28.46 -9.20 -18.53
C THR A 3 28.44 -8.82 -17.06
N LEU A 4 29.48 -8.17 -16.55
CA LEU A 4 29.54 -7.68 -15.17
C LEU A 4 28.42 -6.66 -14.90
N LEU A 5 28.24 -5.69 -15.80
CA LEU A 5 27.17 -4.71 -15.70
C LEU A 5 25.79 -5.37 -15.68
N ALA A 6 25.54 -6.29 -16.62
CA ALA A 6 24.28 -7.01 -16.70
C ALA A 6 24.01 -7.86 -15.45
N ASN A 7 25.04 -8.46 -14.85
CA ASN A 7 24.93 -9.19 -13.59
C ASN A 7 24.56 -8.26 -12.44
N SER A 8 25.24 -7.11 -12.31
CA SER A 8 24.95 -6.13 -11.27
C SER A 8 23.52 -5.59 -11.39
N LEU A 9 23.06 -5.29 -12.60
CA LEU A 9 21.70 -4.85 -12.87
C LEU A 9 20.67 -5.93 -12.54
N SER A 10 20.93 -7.20 -12.90
CA SER A 10 20.07 -8.33 -12.53
C SER A 10 19.92 -8.46 -11.02
N VAL A 11 21.03 -8.36 -10.28
CA VAL A 11 21.02 -8.43 -8.81
C VAL A 11 20.25 -7.26 -8.20
N LEU A 12 20.45 -6.04 -8.73
CA LEU A 12 19.73 -4.86 -8.27
C LEU A 12 18.22 -5.00 -8.47
N ILE A 13 17.79 -5.43 -9.66
CA ILE A 13 16.36 -5.67 -9.95
C ILE A 13 15.82 -6.80 -9.07
N GLY A 14 16.58 -7.88 -8.87
CA GLY A 14 16.23 -8.96 -7.95
C GLY A 14 16.00 -8.47 -6.53
N PHE A 15 16.85 -7.57 -6.02
CA PHE A 15 16.67 -6.95 -4.69
C PHE A 15 15.40 -6.10 -4.62
N ILE A 16 15.11 -5.31 -5.65
CA ILE A 16 13.90 -4.48 -5.73
C ILE A 16 12.64 -5.35 -5.72
N ILE A 17 12.62 -6.44 -6.49
CA ILE A 17 11.49 -7.38 -6.57
C ILE A 17 11.31 -8.15 -5.26
N LEU A 18 12.41 -8.63 -4.67
CA LEU A 18 12.36 -9.30 -3.36
C LEU A 18 11.84 -8.37 -2.27
N LEU A 19 12.33 -7.13 -2.22
CA LEU A 19 11.85 -6.11 -1.29
C LEU A 19 10.36 -5.81 -1.50
N SER A 20 9.92 -5.67 -2.74
CA SER A 20 8.50 -5.54 -3.10
C SER A 20 7.66 -6.69 -2.53
N GLY A 21 8.09 -7.95 -2.75
CA GLY A 21 7.41 -9.13 -2.23
C GLY A 21 7.34 -9.15 -0.71
N ILE A 22 8.45 -8.86 -0.02
CA ILE A 22 8.50 -8.80 1.45
C ILE A 22 7.57 -7.72 2.00
N LEU A 23 7.55 -6.53 1.40
CA LEU A 23 6.66 -5.44 1.85
C LEU A 23 5.19 -5.81 1.69
N LYS A 24 4.82 -6.56 0.64
CA LYS A 24 3.48 -7.14 0.51
C LYS A 24 3.22 -8.24 1.54
N ALA A 25 4.20 -9.12 1.81
CA ALA A 25 4.09 -10.20 2.79
C ALA A 25 3.87 -9.68 4.22
N VAL A 26 4.48 -8.54 4.58
CA VAL A 26 4.32 -7.90 5.91
C VAL A 26 2.91 -7.34 6.12
N ASN A 27 2.20 -7.00 5.05
CA ASN A 27 0.84 -6.48 5.09
C ASN A 27 -0.03 -7.09 3.96
N ALA A 28 -0.16 -8.41 3.96
CA ALA A 28 -0.84 -9.14 2.89
C ALA A 28 -2.34 -8.82 2.84
N LYS A 29 -2.97 -8.54 3.99
CA LYS A 29 -4.37 -8.13 4.06
C LYS A 29 -4.64 -6.88 3.21
N LEU A 30 -3.78 -5.88 3.33
CA LEU A 30 -3.95 -4.65 2.57
C LEU A 30 -3.76 -4.87 1.07
N PHE A 31 -2.82 -5.73 0.67
CA PHE A 31 -2.66 -6.12 -0.74
C PHE A 31 -3.87 -6.90 -1.26
N LEU A 32 -4.46 -7.78 -0.44
CA LEU A 32 -5.70 -8.49 -0.74
C LEU A 32 -6.88 -7.53 -0.93
N ASP A 33 -7.05 -6.56 -0.02
CA ASP A 33 -8.11 -5.55 -0.13
C ASP A 33 -7.94 -4.74 -1.43
N GLN A 34 -6.71 -4.36 -1.77
CA GLN A 34 -6.41 -3.67 -3.02
C GLN A 34 -6.79 -4.50 -4.23
N LEU A 35 -6.41 -5.78 -4.27
CA LEU A 35 -6.69 -6.69 -5.37
C LEU A 35 -8.20 -6.90 -5.55
N SER A 36 -8.92 -7.08 -4.43
CA SER A 36 -10.38 -7.29 -4.41
C SER A 36 -11.14 -6.05 -4.89
N ASN A 37 -10.65 -4.86 -4.55
CA ASN A 37 -11.24 -3.58 -4.99
C ASN A 37 -11.16 -3.35 -6.51
N LEU A 38 -10.35 -4.13 -7.22
CA LEU A 38 -10.25 -4.02 -8.68
C LEU A 38 -11.43 -4.63 -9.41
N LYS A 39 -12.26 -5.43 -8.73
CA LYS A 39 -13.50 -6.05 -9.24
C LYS A 39 -13.36 -6.97 -10.46
N PHE A 40 -12.14 -7.22 -10.96
CA PHE A 40 -11.91 -8.17 -12.07
C PHE A 40 -11.59 -9.59 -11.58
N ILE A 41 -11.20 -9.75 -10.31
CA ILE A 41 -10.92 -11.04 -9.68
C ILE A 41 -12.10 -11.39 -8.75
N PRO A 42 -12.68 -12.59 -8.85
CA PRO A 42 -13.64 -13.08 -7.88
C PRO A 42 -13.04 -13.10 -6.48
N GLU A 43 -13.80 -12.69 -5.47
CA GLU A 43 -13.34 -12.64 -4.06
C GLU A 43 -12.81 -14.00 -3.57
N SER A 44 -13.40 -15.11 -4.05
CA SER A 44 -12.95 -16.47 -3.73
C SER A 44 -11.53 -16.79 -4.22
N LEU A 45 -11.06 -16.12 -5.28
CA LEU A 45 -9.71 -16.27 -5.84
C LEU A 45 -8.73 -15.20 -5.37
N ALA A 46 -9.23 -14.09 -4.82
CA ALA A 46 -8.40 -12.96 -4.43
C ALA A 46 -7.31 -13.37 -3.42
N SER A 47 -7.67 -14.11 -2.37
CA SER A 47 -6.71 -14.59 -1.36
C SER A 47 -5.64 -15.51 -1.96
N PHE A 48 -6.03 -16.43 -2.84
CA PHE A 48 -5.10 -17.33 -3.51
C PHE A 48 -4.12 -16.55 -4.42
N ILE A 49 -4.63 -15.61 -5.22
CA ILE A 49 -3.81 -14.79 -6.12
C ILE A 49 -2.86 -13.88 -5.31
N THR A 50 -3.33 -13.30 -4.21
CA THR A 50 -2.49 -12.52 -3.28
C THR A 50 -1.30 -13.36 -2.80
N ILE A 51 -1.55 -14.57 -2.29
CA ILE A 51 -0.47 -15.47 -1.83
C ILE A 51 0.48 -15.79 -2.98
N LEU A 52 -0.07 -16.23 -4.13
CA LEU A 52 0.71 -16.66 -5.28
C LEU A 52 1.63 -15.54 -5.81
N VAL A 53 1.13 -14.32 -5.94
CA VAL A 53 1.91 -13.17 -6.44
C VAL A 53 3.04 -12.82 -5.47
N ILE A 54 2.78 -12.79 -4.16
CA ILE A 54 3.80 -12.49 -3.15
C ILE A 54 4.90 -13.56 -3.16
N GLU A 55 4.51 -14.84 -3.15
CA GLU A 55 5.45 -15.96 -3.19
C GLU A 55 6.31 -15.95 -4.45
N LEU A 56 5.71 -15.70 -5.62
CA LEU A 56 6.44 -15.61 -6.88
C LEU A 56 7.40 -14.42 -6.92
N GLU A 57 7.01 -13.24 -6.42
CA GLU A 57 7.91 -12.08 -6.31
C GLU A 57 9.11 -12.39 -5.40
N CYS A 58 8.88 -13.00 -4.23
CA CYS A 58 9.96 -13.37 -3.32
C CYS A 58 10.89 -14.43 -3.93
N ALA A 59 10.33 -15.48 -4.52
CA ALA A 59 11.11 -16.55 -5.16
C ALA A 59 11.94 -16.04 -6.33
N LEU A 60 11.34 -15.29 -7.26
CA LEU A 60 12.04 -14.75 -8.43
C LEU A 60 13.04 -13.66 -8.06
N GLY A 61 12.72 -12.81 -7.08
CA GLY A 61 13.65 -11.82 -6.55
C GLY A 61 14.91 -12.47 -5.99
N MET A 62 14.75 -13.51 -5.15
CA MET A 62 15.87 -14.30 -4.63
C MET A 62 16.64 -15.00 -5.76
N ALA A 63 15.93 -15.62 -6.71
CA ALA A 63 16.54 -16.32 -7.84
C ALA A 63 17.38 -15.38 -8.74
N LEU A 64 16.94 -14.15 -8.97
CA LEU A 64 17.69 -13.12 -9.71
C LEU A 64 18.94 -12.66 -8.96
N ILE A 65 18.87 -12.53 -7.62
CA ILE A 65 20.02 -12.15 -6.78
C ILE A 65 21.11 -13.22 -6.83
N ILE A 66 20.74 -14.49 -6.65
CA ILE A 66 21.70 -15.61 -6.64
C ILE A 66 22.03 -16.14 -8.05
N ARG A 67 21.30 -15.63 -9.06
CA ARG A 67 21.47 -15.90 -10.50
C ARG A 67 21.33 -17.37 -10.88
N ILE A 68 20.37 -18.06 -10.28
CA ILE A 68 20.03 -19.43 -10.64
C ILE A 68 19.07 -19.43 -11.85
N PHE A 69 19.29 -20.32 -12.83
CA PHE A 69 18.46 -20.48 -14.03
C PHE A 69 17.99 -19.16 -14.72
N PRO A 70 18.87 -18.18 -15.03
CA PRO A 70 18.48 -16.90 -15.63
C PRO A 70 17.67 -17.03 -16.92
N GLU A 71 17.86 -18.12 -17.69
CA GLU A 71 17.10 -18.43 -18.90
C GLU A 71 15.60 -18.59 -18.67
N ASN A 72 15.19 -19.07 -17.49
CA ASN A 72 13.79 -19.28 -17.10
C ASN A 72 13.31 -18.20 -16.12
N VAL A 73 14.19 -17.75 -15.21
CA VAL A 73 13.85 -16.75 -14.18
C VAL A 73 13.59 -15.40 -14.83
N ILE A 74 14.42 -14.94 -15.78
CA ILE A 74 14.23 -13.62 -16.38
C ILE A 74 12.90 -13.53 -17.16
N PRO A 75 12.53 -14.49 -18.04
CA PRO A 75 11.22 -14.47 -18.69
C PRO A 75 10.05 -14.56 -17.70
N SER A 76 10.18 -15.36 -16.64
CA SER A 76 9.14 -15.46 -15.59
C SER A 76 8.97 -14.13 -14.86
N THR A 77 10.07 -13.44 -14.54
CA THR A 77 10.02 -12.10 -13.95
C THR A 77 9.40 -11.08 -14.89
N LEU A 78 9.77 -11.10 -16.18
CA LEU A 78 9.16 -10.24 -17.20
C LEU A 78 7.64 -10.45 -17.27
N PHE A 79 7.19 -11.70 -17.23
CA PHE A 79 5.77 -12.04 -17.23
C PHE A 79 5.04 -11.44 -16.02
N ILE A 80 5.61 -11.53 -14.81
CA ILE A 80 5.01 -10.94 -13.61
C ILE A 80 5.00 -9.42 -13.67
N LEU A 81 6.11 -8.79 -14.08
CA LEU A 81 6.18 -7.33 -14.24
C LEU A 81 5.15 -6.83 -15.25
N LEU A 82 5.01 -7.54 -16.39
CA LEU A 82 4.02 -7.23 -17.42
C LEU A 82 2.59 -7.38 -16.90
N SER A 83 2.31 -8.46 -16.17
CA SER A 83 1.00 -8.71 -15.55
C SER A 83 0.65 -7.63 -14.53
N GLY A 84 1.58 -7.29 -13.63
CA GLY A 84 1.40 -6.22 -12.65
C GLY A 84 1.23 -4.84 -13.29
N PHE A 85 1.98 -4.56 -14.36
CA PHE A 85 1.82 -3.36 -15.17
C PHE A 85 0.43 -3.28 -15.80
N GLY A 86 -0.05 -4.38 -16.40
CA GLY A 86 -1.38 -4.47 -17.00
C GLY A 86 -2.49 -4.20 -15.99
N VAL A 87 -2.44 -4.86 -14.83
CA VAL A 87 -3.39 -4.65 -13.73
C VAL A 87 -3.41 -3.18 -13.29
N THR A 88 -2.23 -2.57 -13.16
CA THR A 88 -2.09 -1.16 -12.77
C THR A 88 -2.72 -0.21 -13.81
N VAL A 89 -2.49 -0.46 -15.10
CA VAL A 89 -3.08 0.34 -16.19
C VAL A 89 -4.59 0.19 -16.23
N ILE A 90 -5.12 -1.04 -16.14
CA ILE A 90 -6.57 -1.30 -16.14
C ILE A 90 -7.23 -0.60 -14.93
N GLY A 91 -6.66 -0.72 -13.74
CA GLY A 91 -7.19 -0.07 -12.55
C GLY A 91 -7.16 1.46 -12.62
N LYS A 92 -6.15 2.04 -13.30
CA LYS A 92 -6.11 3.46 -13.61
C LYS A 92 -7.27 3.88 -14.52
N LEU A 93 -7.50 3.14 -15.59
CA LEU A 93 -8.58 3.42 -16.55
C LEU A 93 -9.95 3.38 -15.89
N ASN A 94 -10.14 2.45 -14.95
CA ASN A 94 -11.38 2.33 -14.17
C ASN A 94 -11.51 3.37 -13.05
N LYS A 95 -10.53 4.29 -12.88
CA LYS A 95 -10.47 5.28 -11.78
C LYS A 95 -10.54 4.66 -10.38
N ASN A 96 -10.22 3.38 -10.26
CA ASN A 96 -10.30 2.62 -9.01
C ASN A 96 -8.99 2.66 -8.22
N ILE A 97 -7.89 3.13 -8.82
CA ILE A 97 -6.58 3.13 -8.20
C ILE A 97 -5.91 4.51 -8.33
N HIS A 98 -5.37 5.00 -7.22
CA HIS A 98 -4.52 6.20 -7.18
C HIS A 98 -3.03 5.89 -6.94
N THR A 99 -2.68 4.69 -6.47
CA THR A 99 -1.30 4.24 -6.17
C THR A 99 -1.08 2.80 -6.66
N CYS A 100 0.11 2.45 -7.18
CA CYS A 100 0.38 1.10 -7.74
C CYS A 100 0.18 -0.04 -6.72
N GLY A 101 0.30 0.24 -5.40
CA GLY A 101 0.33 -0.80 -4.36
C GLY A 101 1.59 -1.69 -4.40
N CYS A 102 2.38 -1.59 -5.47
CA CYS A 102 3.51 -2.46 -5.81
C CYS A 102 4.59 -2.55 -4.72
N TYR A 103 4.79 -1.50 -3.90
CA TYR A 103 5.78 -1.46 -2.82
C TYR A 103 5.15 -1.50 -1.41
N GLY A 104 3.99 -2.16 -1.26
CA GLY A 104 3.41 -2.47 0.06
C GLY A 104 3.10 -1.25 0.93
N HIS A 105 2.71 -0.11 0.35
CA HIS A 105 2.47 1.18 1.02
C HIS A 105 3.60 1.74 1.88
N ALA A 106 4.74 1.07 1.97
CA ALA A 106 5.92 1.55 2.67
C ALA A 106 6.46 2.83 2.03
N MET A 107 6.30 2.93 0.70
CA MET A 107 6.74 4.06 -0.11
C MET A 107 5.59 4.56 -0.96
N TRP A 108 5.32 5.86 -0.86
CA TRP A 108 4.39 6.52 -1.77
C TRP A 108 5.11 6.83 -3.08
N ILE A 109 4.84 6.01 -4.09
CA ILE A 109 5.33 6.23 -5.44
C ILE A 109 4.14 6.62 -6.32
N PRO A 110 4.16 7.81 -6.95
CA PRO A 110 3.15 8.22 -7.91
C PRO A 110 2.96 7.17 -9.01
N LEU A 111 1.71 6.95 -9.40
CA LEU A 111 1.34 5.98 -10.43
C LEU A 111 2.17 6.09 -11.72
N PRO A 112 2.42 7.29 -12.30
CA PRO A 112 3.22 7.41 -13.52
C PRO A 112 4.68 6.98 -13.32
N ILE A 113 5.26 7.29 -12.15
CA ILE A 113 6.64 6.92 -11.82
C ILE A 113 6.72 5.40 -11.65
N SER A 114 5.74 4.78 -11.00
CA SER A 114 5.71 3.32 -10.84
C SER A 114 5.59 2.59 -12.18
N LEU A 115 4.77 3.11 -13.10
CA LEU A 115 4.67 2.55 -14.46
C LEU A 115 5.98 2.71 -15.24
N LEU A 116 6.64 3.87 -15.13
CA LEU A 116 7.94 4.11 -15.74
C LEU A 116 9.01 3.15 -15.19
N LEU A 117 9.06 2.96 -13.86
CA LEU A 117 10.00 2.03 -13.23
C LEU A 117 9.79 0.60 -13.74
N ASN A 118 8.55 0.12 -13.84
CA ASN A 118 8.26 -1.20 -14.42
C ASN A 118 8.74 -1.31 -15.87
N ILE A 119 8.56 -0.28 -16.70
CA ILE A 119 9.07 -0.26 -18.08
C ILE A 119 10.59 -0.34 -18.09
N VAL A 120 11.28 0.44 -17.23
CA VAL A 120 12.73 0.41 -17.10
C VAL A 120 13.22 -0.97 -16.66
N TYR A 121 12.57 -1.62 -15.70
CA TYR A 121 12.93 -2.96 -15.26
C TYR A 121 12.73 -3.99 -16.37
N MET A 122 11.60 -3.94 -17.08
CA MET A 122 11.32 -4.84 -18.19
C MET A 122 12.31 -4.66 -19.35
N ALA A 123 12.62 -3.42 -19.72
CA ALA A 123 13.60 -3.13 -20.77
C ALA A 123 15.01 -3.62 -20.37
N THR A 124 15.39 -3.38 -19.11
CA THR A 124 16.69 -3.84 -18.59
C THR A 124 16.79 -5.36 -18.58
N LEU A 125 15.78 -6.06 -18.05
CA LEU A 125 15.75 -7.53 -18.03
C LEU A 125 15.70 -8.13 -19.43
N SER A 126 14.97 -7.52 -20.36
CA SER A 126 14.93 -7.95 -21.77
C SER A 126 16.31 -7.81 -22.41
N TRP A 127 17.02 -6.71 -22.17
CA TRP A 127 18.40 -6.52 -22.64
C TRP A 127 19.38 -7.55 -22.05
N ILE A 128 19.29 -7.82 -20.74
CA ILE A 128 20.07 -8.85 -20.04
C ILE A 128 19.80 -10.23 -20.67
N TRP A 129 18.55 -10.55 -20.97
CA TRP A 129 18.15 -11.83 -21.58
C TRP A 129 18.68 -11.97 -23.01
N LEU A 130 18.58 -10.91 -23.83
CA LEU A 130 19.07 -10.90 -25.22
C LEU A 130 20.59 -11.06 -25.35
N ILE A 131 21.36 -10.57 -24.38
CA ILE A 131 22.82 -10.77 -24.35
C ILE A 131 23.18 -12.24 -24.10
N GLY A 132 22.23 -13.06 -23.63
CA GLY A 132 22.44 -14.49 -23.46
C GLY A 132 23.46 -14.76 -22.37
N ILE A 133 23.25 -14.19 -21.17
CA ILE A 133 24.08 -14.50 -19.99
C ILE A 133 23.93 -15.99 -19.71
N LYS A 134 24.91 -16.76 -20.19
CA LYS A 134 24.91 -18.21 -20.07
C LYS A 134 24.83 -18.58 -18.60
N THR A 135 23.94 -19.52 -18.31
CA THR A 135 23.93 -20.32 -17.09
C THR A 135 25.34 -20.86 -16.87
N ARG A 136 25.89 -20.63 -15.68
CA ARG A 136 26.96 -21.49 -15.21
C ARG A 136 26.28 -22.83 -14.93
N ASN A 137 26.71 -23.90 -15.61
CA ASN A 137 26.04 -25.20 -15.53
C ASN A 137 26.09 -25.80 -14.10
N ASP A 138 26.93 -25.23 -13.25
CA ASP A 138 27.06 -25.59 -11.84
C ASP A 138 26.11 -24.73 -10.99
N TYR A 139 24.89 -25.22 -10.79
CA TYR A 139 24.06 -24.74 -9.69
C TYR A 139 24.41 -25.53 -8.43
N HIS A 140 24.47 -24.84 -7.30
CA HIS A 140 24.71 -25.47 -6.02
C HIS A 140 23.38 -25.65 -5.28
N LEU A 141 23.19 -26.79 -4.61
CA LEU A 141 21.98 -27.08 -3.83
C LEU A 141 21.62 -25.96 -2.83
N TRP A 142 22.62 -25.28 -2.25
CA TRP A 142 22.38 -24.17 -1.31
C TRP A 142 21.59 -23.00 -1.93
N GLN A 143 21.71 -22.77 -3.25
CA GLN A 143 20.95 -21.72 -3.94
C GLN A 143 19.45 -22.04 -3.96
N VAL A 144 19.11 -23.31 -4.20
CA VAL A 144 17.72 -23.79 -4.15
C VAL A 144 17.18 -23.68 -2.73
N PHE A 145 17.98 -24.05 -1.72
CA PHE A 145 17.59 -23.87 -0.31
C PHE A 145 17.29 -22.41 0.03
N LEU A 146 18.05 -21.44 -0.48
CA LEU A 146 17.76 -20.02 -0.22
C LEU A 146 16.42 -19.57 -0.82
N ILE A 147 16.06 -20.05 -2.01
CA ILE A 147 14.75 -19.77 -2.61
C ILE A 147 13.64 -20.40 -1.77
N LEU A 148 13.80 -21.65 -1.36
CA LEU A 148 12.82 -22.33 -0.50
C LEU A 148 12.67 -21.65 0.87
N ILE A 149 13.76 -21.16 1.47
CA ILE A 149 13.71 -20.36 2.69
C ILE A 149 12.98 -19.04 2.44
N SER A 150 13.23 -18.38 1.31
CA SER A 150 12.51 -17.16 0.94
C SER A 150 11.01 -17.41 0.84
N ILE A 151 10.58 -18.49 0.18
CA ILE A 151 9.17 -18.90 0.05
C ILE A 151 8.56 -19.25 1.41
N ALA A 152 9.24 -20.08 2.20
CA ALA A 152 8.75 -20.49 3.51
C ALA A 152 8.60 -19.30 4.48
N SER A 153 9.58 -18.38 4.46
CA SER A 153 9.53 -17.18 5.29
C SER A 153 8.45 -16.20 4.84
N SER A 154 8.29 -15.94 3.54
CA SER A 154 7.17 -15.12 3.04
C SER A 154 5.81 -15.74 3.35
N GLY A 155 5.66 -17.05 3.22
CA GLY A 155 4.41 -17.76 3.51
C GLY A 155 4.02 -17.65 4.98
N PHE A 156 5.00 -17.73 5.88
CA PHE A 156 4.81 -17.47 7.30
C PHE A 156 4.34 -16.03 7.55
N LEU A 157 5.01 -15.04 6.94
CA LEU A 157 4.63 -13.64 7.08
C LEU A 157 3.23 -13.35 6.53
N ILE A 158 2.86 -13.92 5.38
CA ILE A 158 1.54 -13.77 4.78
C ILE A 158 0.46 -14.31 5.72
N LYS A 159 0.64 -15.53 6.25
CA LYS A 159 -0.33 -16.15 7.16
C LYS A 159 -0.59 -15.26 8.39
N GLN A 160 0.48 -14.68 8.95
CA GLN A 160 0.36 -13.77 10.08
C GLN A 160 -0.29 -12.44 9.68
N SER A 161 0.13 -11.86 8.56
CA SER A 161 -0.28 -10.52 8.12
C SER A 161 -1.67 -10.43 7.51
N LEU A 162 -2.25 -11.55 7.07
CA LEU A 162 -3.64 -11.64 6.61
C LEU A 162 -4.65 -11.36 7.73
N VAL A 163 -4.32 -11.71 8.98
CA VAL A 163 -5.19 -11.46 10.13
C VAL A 163 -4.97 -10.04 10.66
N ARG A 164 -3.71 -9.67 10.92
CA ARG A 164 -3.29 -8.35 11.40
C ARG A 164 -1.94 -7.99 10.79
N PRO A 165 -1.72 -6.75 10.32
CA PRO A 165 -0.42 -6.36 9.78
C PRO A 165 0.67 -6.56 10.84
N ILE A 166 1.81 -7.13 10.43
CA ILE A 166 2.92 -7.42 11.36
C ILE A 166 3.54 -6.10 11.85
N TRP A 167 3.67 -5.14 10.94
CA TRP A 167 4.12 -3.79 11.24
C TRP A 167 3.25 -2.74 10.58
N ASP A 168 2.73 -1.81 11.40
CA ASP A 168 2.13 -0.58 10.89
C ASP A 168 3.24 0.41 10.50
N ILE A 169 3.59 0.38 9.23
CA ILE A 169 4.55 1.30 8.60
C ILE A 169 3.91 2.62 8.16
N THR A 170 2.63 2.84 8.45
CA THR A 170 1.96 4.09 8.06
C THR A 170 2.53 5.29 8.81
N ILE A 171 2.42 6.46 8.19
CA ILE A 171 2.74 7.72 8.86
C ILE A 171 1.78 8.04 10.00
N THR A 172 0.64 7.36 10.07
CA THR A 172 -0.41 7.56 11.05
C THR A 172 -0.40 6.51 12.17
N ARG A 173 0.69 5.76 12.34
CA ARG A 173 0.80 4.73 13.39
C ARG A 173 0.71 5.34 14.81
N PRO A 174 0.11 4.61 15.78
CA PRO A 174 0.13 5.00 17.19
C PRO A 174 1.55 5.25 17.73
N GLY A 175 1.67 6.18 18.67
CA GLY A 175 2.91 6.63 19.30
C GLY A 175 3.75 7.60 18.48
N ARG A 176 3.34 7.92 17.24
CA ARG A 176 4.07 8.89 16.39
C ARG A 176 3.60 10.31 16.66
N LYS A 177 4.54 11.27 16.69
CA LYS A 177 4.22 12.70 16.69
C LYS A 177 3.50 13.06 15.39
N PHE A 178 2.32 13.64 15.54
CA PHE A 178 1.55 14.24 14.48
C PHE A 178 2.26 15.51 13.99
N LYS A 179 2.34 15.71 12.67
CA LYS A 179 2.89 16.94 12.09
C LYS A 179 1.80 17.66 11.31
N ILE A 180 1.52 18.90 11.71
CA ILE A 180 0.53 19.76 11.04
C ILE A 180 0.89 19.96 9.57
N ASP A 181 2.19 20.10 9.25
CA ASP A 181 2.72 20.24 7.89
C ASP A 181 2.22 19.18 6.90
N TRP A 182 1.87 17.99 7.38
CA TRP A 182 1.30 16.94 6.54
C TRP A 182 0.01 17.40 5.84
N PHE A 183 -0.72 18.31 6.46
CA PHE A 183 -1.98 18.85 6.00
C PHE A 183 -1.85 20.29 5.48
N GLY A 184 -0.65 20.87 5.49
CA GLY A 184 -0.40 22.26 5.09
C GLY A 184 -1.23 23.23 5.96
N ASP A 185 -1.81 24.23 5.32
CA ASP A 185 -2.56 25.31 6.00
C ASP A 185 -3.95 24.87 6.51
N LEU A 186 -4.28 23.58 6.46
CA LEU A 186 -5.60 23.06 6.85
C LEU A 186 -5.88 23.15 8.36
N PHE A 187 -4.87 23.31 9.19
CA PHE A 187 -5.02 23.57 10.63
C PHE A 187 -4.44 24.95 10.94
N SER A 188 -5.33 25.94 11.08
CA SER A 188 -4.96 27.33 11.40
C SER A 188 -5.28 27.72 12.84
N ASP A 189 -6.03 26.89 13.56
CA ASP A 189 -6.44 27.14 14.93
C ASP A 189 -5.36 26.66 15.91
N PRO A 190 -5.18 27.33 17.07
CA PRO A 190 -4.30 26.85 18.14
C PRO A 190 -4.70 25.43 18.54
N ASP A 191 -3.71 24.53 18.61
CA ASP A 191 -3.90 23.09 18.85
C ASP A 191 -4.75 22.82 20.11
N PRO A 192 -6.03 22.40 20.04
CA PRO A 192 -6.68 21.76 21.17
C PRO A 192 -5.86 20.57 21.67
N GLU A 193 -5.98 20.33 22.97
CA GLU A 193 -5.30 19.24 23.65
C GLU A 193 -5.64 17.88 23.01
N GLN A 194 -6.85 17.75 22.43
CA GLN A 194 -7.35 16.50 21.84
C GLN A 194 -8.13 16.72 20.54
N TYR A 195 -7.78 15.94 19.52
CA TYR A 195 -8.50 15.87 18.24
C TYR A 195 -8.85 14.45 17.86
N LEU A 196 -10.01 14.29 17.25
CA LEU A 196 -10.37 13.08 16.51
C LEU A 196 -10.32 13.36 15.01
N LEU A 197 -9.25 12.94 14.36
CA LEU A 197 -9.07 13.10 12.93
C LEU A 197 -9.62 11.90 12.18
N VAL A 198 -10.63 12.10 11.32
CA VAL A 198 -11.33 11.01 10.64
C VAL A 198 -11.20 11.13 9.13
N PHE A 199 -10.57 10.16 8.48
CA PHE A 199 -10.50 10.07 7.03
C PHE A 199 -11.73 9.36 6.49
N LEU A 200 -12.53 10.08 5.70
CA LEU A 200 -13.77 9.59 5.11
C LEU A 200 -13.72 9.69 3.58
N ASN A 201 -14.26 8.67 2.92
CA ASN A 201 -14.43 8.68 1.47
C ASN A 201 -15.93 8.76 1.13
N LYS A 202 -16.31 9.65 0.21
CA LYS A 202 -17.71 9.89 -0.19
C LYS A 202 -18.41 8.64 -0.75
N HIS A 203 -17.64 7.74 -1.36
CA HIS A 203 -18.15 6.53 -2.00
C HIS A 203 -18.12 5.29 -1.09
N CYS A 204 -17.71 5.46 0.18
CA CYS A 204 -17.61 4.36 1.14
C CYS A 204 -18.90 4.27 1.97
N ALA A 205 -19.57 3.11 1.91
CA ALA A 205 -20.84 2.88 2.61
C ALA A 205 -20.68 2.96 4.14
N VAL A 206 -19.67 2.27 4.68
CA VAL A 206 -19.31 2.30 6.12
C VAL A 206 -19.00 3.72 6.60
N CYS A 207 -18.42 4.55 5.74
CA CYS A 207 -18.12 5.95 6.05
C CYS A 207 -19.39 6.78 6.28
N LYS A 208 -20.51 6.43 5.62
CA LYS A 208 -21.81 7.08 5.87
C LYS A 208 -22.37 6.72 7.25
N GLU A 209 -22.19 5.47 7.67
CA GLU A 209 -22.60 5.01 9.01
C GLU A 209 -21.80 5.73 10.10
N TRP A 210 -20.49 5.88 9.90
CA TRP A 210 -19.63 6.64 10.81
C TRP A 210 -20.05 8.10 10.94
N VAL A 211 -20.54 8.75 9.88
CA VAL A 211 -20.99 10.16 9.95
C VAL A 211 -22.09 10.34 11.00
N ILE A 212 -23.04 9.39 11.10
CA ILE A 212 -24.12 9.44 12.09
C ILE A 212 -23.55 9.39 13.52
N GLN A 213 -22.60 8.48 13.76
CA GLN A 213 -21.97 8.31 15.06
C GLN A 213 -21.07 9.50 15.43
N LEU A 214 -20.37 10.08 14.45
CA LEU A 214 -19.55 11.27 14.65
C LEU A 214 -20.38 12.52 14.94
N ASN A 215 -21.55 12.66 14.32
CA ASN A 215 -22.48 13.75 14.66
C ASN A 215 -22.94 13.65 16.12
N TYR A 216 -23.30 12.44 16.57
CA TYR A 216 -23.66 12.19 17.96
C TYR A 216 -22.52 12.54 18.92
N LEU A 217 -21.27 12.15 18.60
CA LEU A 217 -20.11 12.52 19.38
C LEU A 217 -19.86 14.04 19.40
N SER A 218 -20.01 14.71 18.26
CA SER A 218 -19.83 16.17 18.15
C SER A 218 -20.80 16.94 19.05
N GLU A 219 -22.05 16.46 19.16
CA GLU A 219 -23.06 17.07 20.03
C GLU A 219 -22.80 16.78 21.51
N LYS A 220 -22.43 15.54 21.86
CA LYS A 220 -22.32 15.10 23.27
C LYS A 220 -20.98 15.47 23.93
N GLN A 221 -19.87 15.43 23.19
CA GLN A 221 -18.52 15.63 23.71
C GLN A 221 -17.87 16.90 23.15
N GLN A 222 -18.14 18.04 23.79
CA GLN A 222 -17.54 19.32 23.39
C GLN A 222 -16.01 19.40 23.57
N GLN A 223 -15.40 18.46 24.29
CA GLN A 223 -13.96 18.46 24.59
C GLN A 223 -13.09 17.90 23.45
N ILE A 224 -13.65 17.05 22.57
CA ILE A 224 -12.88 16.44 21.47
C ILE A 224 -13.25 17.13 20.17
N LYS A 225 -12.30 17.85 19.56
CA LYS A 225 -12.54 18.48 18.26
C LYS A 225 -12.49 17.41 17.16
N ILE A 226 -13.63 17.13 16.55
CA ILE A 226 -13.75 16.16 15.44
C ILE A 226 -13.46 16.88 14.13
N ILE A 227 -12.50 16.35 13.36
CA ILE A 227 -12.10 16.89 12.06
C ILE A 227 -12.16 15.76 11.04
N ALA A 228 -13.12 15.85 10.13
CA ALA A 228 -13.21 14.92 9.02
C ALA A 228 -12.36 15.41 7.85
N VAL A 229 -11.47 14.54 7.38
CA VAL A 229 -10.66 14.75 6.20
C VAL A 229 -11.32 14.00 5.04
N LEU A 230 -11.53 14.71 3.94
CA LEU A 230 -12.18 14.19 2.74
C LEU A 230 -11.24 14.28 1.55
N ASN A 231 -11.32 13.30 0.67
CA ASN A 231 -10.70 13.41 -0.66
C ASN A 231 -11.51 14.38 -1.52
N SER A 232 -10.90 15.52 -1.87
CA SER A 232 -11.43 16.39 -2.92
C SER A 232 -10.31 17.22 -3.54
N ASP A 233 -10.43 17.45 -4.84
CA ASP A 233 -9.67 18.53 -5.46
C ASP A 233 -10.20 19.87 -4.95
N LEU A 234 -9.30 20.83 -4.70
CA LEU A 234 -9.63 22.17 -4.18
C LEU A 234 -10.72 22.89 -5.03
N LYS A 235 -10.81 22.54 -6.33
CA LYS A 235 -11.79 23.10 -7.27
C LYS A 235 -13.20 22.52 -7.12
N THR A 236 -13.34 21.31 -6.54
CA THR A 236 -14.61 20.57 -6.38
C THR A 236 -15.02 20.40 -4.91
N ALA A 237 -14.27 20.98 -3.98
CA ALA A 237 -14.48 20.90 -2.53
C ALA A 237 -15.89 21.35 -2.07
N LYS A 238 -16.62 22.11 -2.88
CA LYS A 238 -17.98 22.60 -2.54
C LYS A 238 -19.07 21.52 -2.48
N LYS A 239 -18.79 20.27 -2.90
CA LYS A 239 -19.75 19.15 -2.79
C LYS A 239 -19.30 18.15 -1.72
N GLY A 240 -19.26 18.55 -0.44
CA GLY A 240 -18.97 17.68 0.71
C GLY A 240 -20.02 16.56 0.91
N PHE A 241 -20.01 15.89 2.06
CA PHE A 241 -21.18 15.10 2.50
C PHE A 241 -22.31 16.11 2.73
N GLN A 242 -23.23 16.21 1.76
CA GLN A 242 -23.78 17.52 1.44
C GLN A 242 -24.84 18.07 2.41
N GLU A 243 -25.42 17.32 3.36
CA GLU A 243 -26.59 17.85 4.09
C GLU A 243 -26.73 17.49 5.59
N SER A 244 -25.75 16.88 6.27
CA SER A 244 -25.93 16.57 7.71
C SER A 244 -24.63 16.24 8.45
N VAL A 245 -23.66 17.16 8.45
CA VAL A 245 -22.41 16.98 9.19
C VAL A 245 -22.22 18.11 10.20
N LEU A 246 -22.07 17.75 11.47
CA LEU A 246 -21.96 18.68 12.61
C LEU A 246 -20.50 18.91 13.05
N PHE A 247 -19.53 18.44 12.28
CA PHE A 247 -18.11 18.52 12.59
C PHE A 247 -17.32 19.16 11.44
N ASP A 248 -16.12 19.63 11.75
CA ASP A 248 -15.26 20.32 10.79
C ASP A 248 -14.88 19.40 9.63
N GLN A 249 -15.01 19.88 8.39
CA GLN A 249 -14.57 19.18 7.20
C GLN A 249 -13.35 19.86 6.59
N ARG A 250 -12.31 19.08 6.33
CA ARG A 250 -11.08 19.50 5.65
C ARG A 250 -10.88 18.64 4.42
N TYR A 251 -10.26 19.20 3.40
CA TYR A 251 -10.08 18.54 2.11
C TYR A 251 -8.60 18.36 1.79
N LEU A 252 -8.21 17.13 1.48
CA LEU A 252 -6.87 16.83 0.99
C LEU A 252 -6.89 16.42 -0.48
N PRO A 253 -5.85 16.78 -1.25
CA PRO A 253 -5.62 16.20 -2.55
C PRO A 253 -5.56 14.67 -2.45
N PRO A 254 -6.10 13.94 -3.45
CA PRO A 254 -6.14 12.48 -3.44
C PRO A 254 -4.80 11.83 -3.08
N SER A 255 -3.70 12.37 -3.62
CA SER A 255 -2.34 11.88 -3.37
C SER A 255 -1.97 11.83 -1.89
N ARG A 256 -2.23 12.92 -1.15
CA ARG A 256 -1.92 13.01 0.29
C ARG A 256 -2.96 12.26 1.12
N PHE A 257 -4.22 12.32 0.72
CA PHE A 257 -5.32 11.64 1.40
C PHE A 257 -5.08 10.12 1.50
N TYR A 258 -4.82 9.46 0.37
CA TYR A 258 -4.56 8.01 0.33
C TYR A 258 -3.19 7.62 0.90
N PHE A 259 -2.29 8.58 1.09
CA PHE A 259 -1.02 8.33 1.79
C PHE A 259 -1.20 8.24 3.30
N MET A 260 -2.11 9.04 3.86
CA MET A 260 -2.36 9.08 5.31
C MET A 260 -3.30 7.98 5.79
N ALA A 261 -4.32 7.66 4.99
CA ALA A 261 -5.29 6.62 5.28
C ALA A 261 -5.37 5.63 4.13
N GLN A 262 -5.10 4.36 4.44
CA GLN A 262 -5.03 3.28 3.45
C GLN A 262 -6.36 2.52 3.36
N GLN A 263 -7.15 2.56 4.43
CA GLN A 263 -8.50 2.01 4.50
C GLN A 263 -9.44 3.14 4.93
N PHE A 264 -10.70 3.03 4.53
CA PHE A 264 -11.72 4.00 4.89
C PHE A 264 -12.93 3.29 5.46
N PRO A 265 -13.51 3.81 6.55
CA PRO A 265 -13.05 4.96 7.32
C PRO A 265 -11.79 4.65 8.17
N THR A 266 -11.01 5.69 8.49
CA THR A 266 -9.89 5.62 9.45
C THR A 266 -10.01 6.76 10.44
N ALA A 267 -9.98 6.49 11.75
CA ALA A 267 -9.92 7.51 12.80
C ALA A 267 -8.57 7.48 13.51
N LEU A 268 -8.07 8.67 13.85
CA LEU A 268 -6.88 8.88 14.65
C LEU A 268 -7.25 9.76 15.85
N LEU A 269 -7.01 9.28 17.05
CA LEU A 269 -7.06 10.11 18.25
C LEU A 269 -5.68 10.73 18.45
N ILE A 270 -5.62 12.05 18.46
CA ILE A 270 -4.40 12.82 18.63
C ILE A 270 -4.53 13.56 19.96
N VAL A 271 -3.61 13.31 20.88
CA VAL A 271 -3.55 13.96 22.19
C VAL A 271 -2.19 14.63 22.33
N ASN A 272 -2.19 15.95 22.57
CA ASN A 272 -0.97 16.76 22.68
C ASN A 272 0.00 16.56 21.50
N GLY A 273 -0.54 16.47 20.28
CA GLY A 273 0.23 16.27 19.05
C GLY A 273 0.82 14.86 18.89
N ILE A 274 0.41 13.87 19.68
CA ILE A 274 0.81 12.46 19.53
C ILE A 274 -0.40 11.64 19.11
N ILE A 275 -0.23 10.78 18.11
CA ILE A 275 -1.26 9.83 17.71
C ILE A 275 -1.32 8.73 18.77
N GLU A 276 -2.34 8.76 19.62
CA GLU A 276 -2.48 7.80 20.72
C GLU A 276 -3.12 6.50 20.25
N LYS A 277 -4.22 6.62 19.50
CA LYS A 277 -5.00 5.48 19.00
C LYS A 277 -5.36 5.67 17.54
N LYS A 278 -5.54 4.53 16.86
CA LYS A 278 -5.92 4.45 15.45
C LYS A 278 -6.94 3.34 15.28
N TRP A 279 -8.06 3.65 14.64
CA TRP A 279 -9.11 2.69 14.32
C TRP A 279 -9.32 2.63 12.81
N LEU A 280 -9.51 1.42 12.31
CA LEU A 280 -9.69 1.12 10.89
C LEU A 280 -11.04 0.41 10.71
N ILE A 281 -11.89 0.93 9.83
CA ILE A 281 -13.19 0.36 9.41
C ILE A 281 -14.25 0.29 10.53
N GLN A 282 -13.89 -0.18 11.72
CA GLN A 282 -14.76 -0.29 12.89
C GLN A 282 -14.73 0.98 13.72
N PHE A 283 -15.91 1.50 14.04
CA PHE A 283 -16.06 2.71 14.84
C PHE A 283 -15.58 2.47 16.28
N PRO A 284 -14.86 3.43 16.90
CA PRO A 284 -14.42 3.30 18.29
C PRO A 284 -15.60 3.48 19.25
N THR A 285 -16.23 2.38 19.65
CA THR A 285 -17.38 2.42 20.59
C THR A 285 -16.99 3.00 21.95
N GLU A 286 -15.73 2.86 22.35
CA GLU A 286 -15.15 3.45 23.57
C GLU A 286 -15.19 4.98 23.62
N LEU A 287 -15.45 5.66 22.50
CA LEU A 287 -15.68 7.11 22.50
C LEU A 287 -17.12 7.50 22.82
N LEU A 288 -18.08 6.57 22.70
CA LEU A 288 -19.52 6.84 22.89
C LEU A 288 -19.94 6.80 24.36
N ASP A 289 -19.18 6.07 25.18
CA ASP A 289 -19.38 5.90 26.62
C ASP A 289 -19.09 7.22 27.37
#